data_AF-A0A4R5KX43-F1
#
_entry.id   AF-A0A4R5KX43-F1
#
_cell.length_a   1.000
_cell.length_b   1.000
_cell.length_c   1.000
_cell.angle_alpha   90.00
_cell.angle_beta   90.00
_cell.angle_gamma   90.00
#
_symmetry.space_group_name_H-M   'P 1'
#
loop_
_entity.id
_entity.type
_entity.pdbx_description
1 polymer ?
#
loop_
_entity_poly.entity_id
_entity_poly.type
_entity_poly.pdbx_seq_one_letter_code
_entity_poly.pdbx_strand_id
1 'polypeptide(L)'
;MSNGVIILEKFGRMGLVLRKINVLLFVLLLLNVLPTSVFAETEIPIKVLLNGKQIQFTEQPIIRDGTTLVQFRPIFENLGFTVKFFDHGFGKTVTGYRANDDLQILLNIGDNKANVRNKVVNLEVAPQIINESTFVPLRFIAESSGSEVVWNSDDRSIQISTPQEKDNNKEEKGTNKDSNNQMFNLSDDSIKEAIREGENGLDNFTKIEKQYKLKILENKLTVKEPSITVTTPYLNIVMFSYLKSSDYKTFTFEEAKKIASVTELGVSINAFGEDMKFTQNVNVVIKQGSKIIQPKYILGNDKLANFTATWPKSPAFKSTIMGYFSLDELDLSKEAELIYLHNGKENSATYKLEFSKYK
;
A
#
# COMPACT_ATOMS: atom_id res chain seq x y z
N MET A 1 -63.92 14.37 79.62
CA MET A 1 -62.77 13.63 79.05
C MET A 1 -63.27 12.77 77.88
N SER A 2 -63.29 13.26 76.64
CA SER A 2 -63.74 12.42 75.49
C SER A 2 -63.14 12.83 74.15
N ASN A 3 -62.68 14.08 73.98
CA ASN A 3 -62.13 14.53 72.69
C ASN A 3 -60.62 14.23 72.48
N GLY A 4 -59.89 13.78 73.50
CA GLY A 4 -58.45 13.48 73.39
C GLY A 4 -58.14 12.09 72.83
N VAL A 5 -59.01 11.10 73.08
CA VAL A 5 -58.77 9.69 72.74
C VAL A 5 -59.04 9.41 71.25
N ILE A 6 -60.04 10.07 70.65
CA ILE A 6 -60.39 9.90 69.23
C ILE A 6 -59.31 10.48 68.29
N ILE A 7 -58.61 11.54 68.72
CA ILE A 7 -57.53 12.15 67.94
C ILE A 7 -56.31 11.22 67.89
N LEU A 8 -55.95 10.58 69.01
CA LEU A 8 -54.81 9.66 69.10
C LEU A 8 -54.98 8.37 68.27
N GLU A 9 -56.18 7.79 68.19
CA GLU A 9 -56.42 6.62 67.32
C GLU A 9 -56.32 6.94 65.82
N LYS A 10 -56.76 8.14 65.40
CA LYS A 10 -56.65 8.59 64.00
C LYS A 10 -55.19 8.79 63.58
N PHE A 11 -54.35 9.35 64.46
CA PHE A 11 -52.91 9.51 64.19
C PHE A 11 -52.18 8.15 64.10
N GLY A 12 -52.54 7.18 64.95
CA GLY A 12 -51.98 5.83 64.90
C GLY A 12 -52.33 5.08 63.60
N ARG A 13 -53.59 5.14 63.17
CA ARG A 13 -54.02 4.53 61.89
C ARG A 13 -53.39 5.23 60.68
N MET A 14 -53.23 6.55 60.71
CA MET A 14 -52.61 7.32 59.63
C MET A 14 -51.12 6.99 59.49
N GLY A 15 -50.37 6.87 60.61
CA GLY A 15 -48.97 6.42 60.57
C GLY A 15 -48.79 5.01 60.02
N LEU A 16 -49.74 4.11 60.29
CA LEU A 16 -49.72 2.73 59.76
C LEU A 16 -50.04 2.69 58.25
N VAL A 17 -50.93 3.56 57.77
CA VAL A 17 -51.21 3.74 56.33
C VAL A 17 -50.02 4.36 55.60
N LEU A 18 -49.37 5.39 56.16
CA LEU A 18 -48.15 5.97 55.58
C LEU A 18 -46.99 4.96 55.52
N ARG A 19 -46.82 4.10 56.54
CA ARG A 19 -45.82 3.01 56.49
C ARG A 19 -46.13 2.00 55.38
N LYS A 20 -47.41 1.64 55.18
CA LYS A 20 -47.80 0.74 54.08
C LYS A 20 -47.62 1.36 52.70
N ILE A 21 -47.89 2.65 52.55
CA ILE A 21 -47.66 3.41 51.29
C ILE A 21 -46.16 3.51 50.99
N ASN A 22 -45.32 3.78 51.99
CA ASN A 22 -43.87 3.83 51.80
C ASN A 22 -43.28 2.46 51.46
N VAL A 23 -43.79 1.38 52.05
CA VAL A 23 -43.40 0.01 51.67
C VAL A 23 -43.85 -0.31 50.24
N LEU A 24 -45.06 0.08 49.84
CA LEU A 24 -45.55 -0.14 48.48
C LEU A 24 -44.74 0.66 47.44
N LEU A 25 -44.41 1.92 47.74
CA LEU A 25 -43.53 2.75 46.90
C LEU A 25 -42.12 2.17 46.80
N PHE A 26 -41.59 1.62 47.89
CA PHE A 26 -40.27 0.98 47.90
C PHE A 26 -40.26 -0.32 47.08
N VAL A 27 -41.33 -1.12 47.14
CA VAL A 27 -41.51 -2.32 46.31
C VAL A 27 -41.68 -1.95 44.83
N LEU A 28 -42.42 -0.89 44.51
CA LEU A 28 -42.59 -0.40 43.13
C LEU A 28 -41.28 0.16 42.54
N LEU A 29 -40.43 0.78 43.38
CA LEU A 29 -39.10 1.23 42.98
C LEU A 29 -38.16 0.04 42.69
N LEU A 30 -38.25 -1.03 43.47
CA LEU A 30 -37.46 -2.26 43.27
C LEU A 30 -37.88 -3.06 42.03
N LEU A 31 -39.14 -2.98 41.61
CA LEU A 31 -39.64 -3.62 40.38
C LEU A 31 -39.07 -3.03 39.08
N ASN A 32 -38.47 -1.83 39.12
CA ASN A 32 -37.80 -1.22 37.98
C ASN A 32 -36.32 -1.61 37.84
N VAL A 33 -35.80 -2.45 38.76
CA VAL A 33 -34.42 -2.96 38.73
C VAL A 33 -34.37 -4.43 38.29
N LEU A 34 -35.25 -4.82 37.36
CA LEU A 34 -35.02 -6.06 36.64
C LEU A 34 -33.83 -5.82 35.70
N PRO A 35 -32.71 -6.55 35.87
CA PRO A 35 -31.62 -6.46 34.90
C PRO A 35 -32.19 -6.91 33.56
N THR A 36 -32.37 -5.97 32.63
CA THR A 36 -32.59 -6.32 31.23
C THR A 36 -31.34 -7.06 30.80
N SER A 37 -31.44 -8.38 30.63
CA SER A 37 -30.40 -9.13 29.93
C SER A 37 -30.35 -8.57 28.52
N VAL A 38 -29.41 -7.67 28.27
CA VAL A 38 -28.99 -7.29 26.93
C VAL A 38 -28.31 -8.53 26.38
N PHE A 39 -29.08 -9.36 25.68
CA PHE A 39 -28.49 -10.38 24.83
C PHE A 39 -27.73 -9.63 23.75
N ALA A 40 -26.41 -9.63 23.83
CA ALA A 40 -25.58 -9.27 22.69
C ALA A 40 -25.96 -10.26 21.59
N GLU A 41 -26.65 -9.77 20.56
CA GLU A 41 -26.98 -10.56 19.39
C GLU A 41 -25.65 -11.01 18.79
N THR A 42 -25.39 -12.32 18.80
CA THR A 42 -24.15 -12.88 18.26
C THR A 42 -24.15 -12.58 16.77
N GLU A 43 -23.51 -11.48 16.38
CA GLU A 43 -23.43 -11.09 14.98
C GLU A 43 -22.82 -12.23 14.18
N ILE A 44 -23.60 -12.78 13.25
CA ILE A 44 -23.12 -13.83 12.34
C ILE A 44 -21.92 -13.27 11.58
N PRO A 45 -20.70 -13.83 11.71
CA PRO A 45 -19.51 -13.25 11.12
C PRO A 45 -19.59 -13.29 9.59
N ILE A 46 -19.02 -12.27 8.95
CA ILE A 46 -19.02 -12.15 7.49
C ILE A 46 -18.02 -13.15 6.90
N LYS A 47 -18.48 -14.00 5.98
CA LYS A 47 -17.62 -14.95 5.27
C LYS A 47 -17.15 -14.34 3.95
N VAL A 48 -15.90 -14.56 3.57
CA VAL A 48 -15.37 -14.16 2.26
C VAL A 48 -14.87 -15.39 1.53
N LEU A 49 -15.37 -15.62 0.32
CA LEU A 49 -15.00 -16.74 -0.54
C LEU A 49 -14.35 -16.20 -1.82
N LEU A 50 -13.16 -16.67 -2.14
CA LEU A 50 -12.51 -16.45 -3.43
C LEU A 50 -12.57 -17.73 -4.26
N ASN A 51 -13.23 -17.67 -5.41
CA ASN A 51 -13.44 -18.82 -6.29
C ASN A 51 -13.99 -20.05 -5.53
N GLY A 52 -14.95 -19.82 -4.63
CA GLY A 52 -15.57 -20.85 -3.78
C GLY A 52 -14.75 -21.29 -2.56
N LYS A 53 -13.50 -20.82 -2.40
CA LYS A 53 -12.66 -21.13 -1.23
C LYS A 53 -12.72 -19.99 -0.22
N GLN A 54 -13.03 -20.31 1.04
CA GLN A 54 -13.07 -19.31 2.10
C GLN A 54 -11.66 -18.74 2.41
N ILE A 55 -11.55 -17.42 2.45
CA ILE A 55 -10.38 -16.70 2.95
C ILE A 55 -10.44 -16.66 4.48
N GLN A 56 -9.34 -17.00 5.13
CA GLN A 56 -9.20 -16.92 6.58
C GLN A 56 -8.58 -15.58 6.98
N PHE A 57 -9.21 -14.91 7.93
CA PHE A 57 -8.71 -13.67 8.54
C PHE A 57 -8.47 -13.90 10.02
N THR A 58 -7.44 -13.27 10.58
CA THR A 58 -7.19 -13.36 12.04
C THR A 58 -8.12 -12.42 12.83
N GLU A 59 -8.56 -11.34 12.20
CA GLU A 59 -9.62 -10.44 12.66
C GLU A 59 -10.79 -10.50 11.69
N GLN A 60 -12.01 -10.58 12.21
CA GLN A 60 -13.20 -10.74 11.39
C GLN A 60 -13.41 -9.53 10.46
N PRO A 61 -13.92 -9.73 9.23
CA PRO A 61 -14.40 -8.63 8.40
C PRO A 61 -15.47 -7.81 9.13
N ILE A 62 -15.49 -6.50 8.88
CA ILE A 62 -16.45 -5.58 9.48
C ILE A 62 -17.14 -4.74 8.42
N ILE A 63 -18.31 -4.19 8.74
CA ILE A 63 -18.99 -3.21 7.89
C ILE A 63 -18.84 -1.84 8.53
N ARG A 64 -18.37 -0.86 7.76
CA ARG A 64 -18.33 0.56 8.13
C ARG A 64 -18.93 1.37 6.99
N ASP A 65 -19.91 2.22 7.29
CA ASP A 65 -20.57 3.09 6.31
C ASP A 65 -21.05 2.33 5.06
N GLY A 66 -21.60 1.12 5.24
CA GLY A 66 -22.07 0.25 4.16
C GLY A 66 -20.96 -0.48 3.37
N THR A 67 -19.69 -0.23 3.68
CA THR A 67 -18.53 -0.88 3.05
C THR A 67 -17.97 -2.01 3.93
N THR A 68 -17.77 -3.19 3.35
CA THR A 68 -17.05 -4.27 4.05
C THR A 68 -15.54 -4.03 4.01
N LEU A 69 -14.93 -3.95 5.19
CA LEU A 69 -13.50 -3.86 5.39
C LEU A 69 -12.95 -5.22 5.84
N VAL A 70 -11.79 -5.58 5.29
CA VAL A 70 -11.06 -6.81 5.65
C VAL A 70 -9.60 -6.51 5.93
N GLN A 71 -8.93 -7.40 6.66
CA GLN A 71 -7.48 -7.30 6.83
C GLN A 71 -6.78 -7.31 5.47
N PHE A 72 -5.83 -6.38 5.28
CA PHE A 72 -5.20 -6.17 3.98
C PHE A 72 -4.45 -7.40 3.48
N ARG A 73 -3.70 -8.08 4.35
CA ARG A 73 -2.73 -9.08 3.91
C ARG A 73 -3.43 -10.31 3.29
N PRO A 74 -4.41 -10.95 3.95
CA PRO A 74 -5.07 -12.12 3.39
C PRO A 74 -5.75 -11.85 2.05
N ILE A 75 -6.44 -10.70 1.89
CA ILE A 75 -7.15 -10.42 0.64
C ILE A 75 -6.20 -10.16 -0.53
N PHE A 76 -5.12 -9.40 -0.32
CA PHE A 76 -4.14 -9.12 -1.37
C PHE A 76 -3.39 -10.39 -1.81
N GLU A 77 -2.96 -11.22 -0.85
CA GLU A 77 -2.22 -12.44 -1.17
C GLU A 77 -3.07 -13.45 -1.93
N ASN A 78 -4.34 -13.64 -1.52
CA ASN A 78 -5.25 -14.54 -2.23
C ASN A 78 -5.57 -14.05 -3.65
N LEU A 79 -5.52 -12.74 -3.90
CA LEU A 79 -5.69 -12.15 -5.25
C LEU A 79 -4.39 -12.11 -6.08
N GLY A 80 -3.30 -12.72 -5.58
CA GLY A 80 -2.03 -12.87 -6.30
C GLY A 80 -1.07 -11.70 -6.17
N PHE A 81 -1.32 -10.75 -5.25
CA PHE A 81 -0.41 -9.63 -5.01
C PHE A 81 0.75 -10.05 -4.09
N THR A 82 1.95 -9.58 -4.44
CA THR A 82 3.03 -9.39 -3.46
C THR A 82 2.79 -8.10 -2.71
N VAL A 83 2.81 -8.15 -1.39
CA VAL A 83 2.43 -7.01 -0.55
C VAL A 83 3.65 -6.42 0.14
N LYS A 84 3.71 -5.10 0.19
CA LYS A 84 4.64 -4.34 1.00
C LYS A 84 3.88 -3.43 1.95
N PHE A 85 4.27 -3.47 3.21
CA PHE A 85 3.93 -2.43 4.18
C PHE A 85 5.12 -1.50 4.31
N PHE A 86 4.95 -0.23 3.98
CA PHE A 86 5.98 0.78 4.24
C PHE A 86 5.64 1.49 5.54
N ASP A 87 6.40 1.22 6.60
CA ASP A 87 6.43 2.07 7.79
C ASP A 87 7.61 3.03 7.66
N HIS A 88 7.37 4.24 7.16
CA HIS A 88 8.39 5.30 7.07
C HIS A 88 7.89 6.56 7.79
N GLY A 89 7.49 6.42 9.06
CA GLY A 89 7.40 7.52 10.02
C GLY A 89 6.34 8.60 9.79
N PHE A 90 5.67 8.65 8.63
CA PHE A 90 4.56 9.56 8.35
C PHE A 90 3.60 8.89 7.35
N GLY A 91 2.62 8.15 7.87
CA GLY A 91 1.60 7.46 7.09
C GLY A 91 1.96 6.00 6.81
N LYS A 92 1.13 5.08 7.33
CA LYS A 92 1.24 3.66 7.04
C LYS A 92 0.66 3.44 5.64
N THR A 93 1.49 2.96 4.72
CA THR A 93 1.11 2.73 3.31
C THR A 93 1.08 1.24 3.03
N VAL A 94 -0.03 0.76 2.46
CA VAL A 94 -0.18 -0.59 1.95
C VAL A 94 -0.01 -0.54 0.44
N THR A 95 0.96 -1.29 -0.08
CA THR A 95 1.18 -1.43 -1.52
C THR A 95 1.08 -2.90 -1.88
N GLY A 96 0.17 -3.23 -2.80
CA GLY A 96 0.17 -4.51 -3.50
C GLY A 96 0.72 -4.36 -4.91
N TYR A 97 1.52 -5.32 -5.32
CA TYR A 97 1.96 -5.45 -6.70
C TYR A 97 1.72 -6.86 -7.21
N ARG A 98 1.07 -6.99 -8.36
CA ARG A 98 0.81 -8.26 -9.02
C ARG A 98 1.50 -8.26 -10.39
N ALA A 99 2.47 -9.14 -10.54
CA ALA A 99 3.45 -9.09 -11.63
C ALA A 99 2.93 -9.60 -12.98
N ASN A 100 1.92 -10.48 -13.01
CA ASN A 100 1.43 -11.07 -14.27
C ASN A 100 0.72 -10.03 -15.17
N ASP A 101 0.12 -9.00 -14.59
CA ASP A 101 -0.63 -7.95 -15.30
C ASP A 101 -0.18 -6.53 -14.93
N ASP A 102 1.03 -6.41 -14.38
CA ASP A 102 1.66 -5.17 -13.91
C ASP A 102 0.71 -4.29 -13.07
N LEU A 103 -0.09 -4.93 -12.21
CA LEU A 103 -1.09 -4.25 -11.41
C LEU A 103 -0.50 -3.81 -10.06
N GLN A 104 -0.35 -2.50 -9.89
CA GLN A 104 -0.04 -1.89 -8.61
C GLN A 104 -1.30 -1.27 -7.98
N ILE A 105 -1.53 -1.57 -6.70
CA ILE A 105 -2.52 -0.92 -5.84
C ILE A 105 -1.80 -0.29 -4.65
N LEU A 106 -1.93 1.02 -4.45
CA LEU A 106 -1.36 1.74 -3.32
C LEU A 106 -2.46 2.44 -2.53
N LEU A 107 -2.40 2.24 -1.21
CA LEU A 107 -3.40 2.67 -0.24
C LEU A 107 -2.70 3.35 0.93
N ASN A 108 -3.08 4.60 1.21
CA ASN A 108 -2.60 5.30 2.40
C ASN A 108 -3.64 5.16 3.51
N ILE A 109 -3.21 4.77 4.71
CA ILE A 109 -4.11 4.69 5.86
C ILE A 109 -4.65 6.08 6.19
N GLY A 110 -5.97 6.19 6.32
CA GLY A 110 -6.70 7.43 6.58
C GLY A 110 -7.03 8.26 5.33
N ASP A 111 -6.56 7.87 4.15
CA ASP A 111 -6.87 8.54 2.88
C ASP A 111 -7.98 7.81 2.13
N ASN A 112 -8.97 8.56 1.64
CA ASN A 112 -10.04 8.02 0.80
C ASN A 112 -9.64 7.97 -0.69
N LYS A 113 -8.36 8.15 -1.00
CA LYS A 113 -7.81 7.98 -2.35
C LYS A 113 -6.87 6.78 -2.38
N ALA A 114 -7.04 5.98 -3.41
CA ALA A 114 -6.14 4.90 -3.77
C ALA A 114 -5.50 5.17 -5.11
N ASN A 115 -4.39 4.49 -5.39
CA ASN A 115 -3.77 4.49 -6.70
C ASN A 115 -3.84 3.07 -7.29
N VAL A 116 -4.42 2.93 -8.48
CA VAL A 116 -4.51 1.67 -9.23
C VAL A 116 -3.88 1.88 -10.60
N ARG A 117 -2.78 1.18 -10.91
CA ARG A 117 -2.02 1.37 -12.16
C ARG A 117 -1.79 2.85 -12.51
N ASN A 118 -1.35 3.64 -11.52
CA ASN A 118 -1.09 5.08 -11.67
C ASN A 118 -2.33 5.96 -11.88
N LYS A 119 -3.55 5.44 -11.65
CA LYS A 119 -4.78 6.24 -11.64
C LYS A 119 -5.28 6.41 -10.22
N VAL A 120 -5.62 7.65 -9.86
CA VAL A 120 -6.27 7.94 -8.58
C VAL A 120 -7.73 7.48 -8.65
N VAL A 121 -8.13 6.64 -7.69
CA VAL A 121 -9.49 6.14 -7.54
C VAL A 121 -9.97 6.50 -6.14
N ASN A 122 -11.19 7.03 -6.03
CA ASN A 122 -11.79 7.33 -4.73
C ASN A 122 -12.31 6.05 -4.08
N LEU A 123 -12.12 5.95 -2.77
CA LEU A 123 -12.62 4.91 -1.91
C LEU A 123 -13.86 5.39 -1.19
N GLU A 124 -14.85 4.52 -1.03
CA GLU A 124 -16.03 4.81 -0.21
C GLU A 124 -15.63 4.98 1.27
N VAL A 125 -14.68 4.16 1.74
CA VAL A 125 -14.13 4.21 3.10
C VAL A 125 -12.60 4.13 3.03
N ALA A 126 -11.92 4.98 3.79
CA ALA A 126 -10.46 4.99 3.85
C ALA A 126 -9.92 3.71 4.54
N PRO A 127 -8.74 3.21 4.13
CA PRO A 127 -8.03 2.17 4.87
C PRO A 127 -7.74 2.64 6.29
N GLN A 128 -7.87 1.75 7.28
CA GLN A 128 -7.79 2.13 8.69
C GLN A 128 -7.13 1.05 9.54
N ILE A 129 -6.65 1.41 10.72
CA ILE A 129 -6.07 0.47 11.67
C ILE A 129 -7.11 0.16 12.74
N ILE A 130 -7.38 -1.11 12.97
CA ILE A 130 -8.30 -1.60 13.99
C ILE A 130 -7.61 -2.77 14.68
N ASN A 131 -7.50 -2.71 16.00
CA ASN A 131 -6.80 -3.73 16.80
C ASN A 131 -5.41 -4.06 16.22
N GLU A 132 -4.64 -3.01 15.92
CA GLU A 132 -3.28 -3.10 15.33
C GLU A 132 -3.20 -3.73 13.91
N SER A 133 -4.32 -4.18 13.36
CA SER A 133 -4.42 -4.71 12.00
C SER A 133 -4.86 -3.63 11.02
N THR A 134 -4.29 -3.62 9.81
CA THR A 134 -4.73 -2.70 8.75
C THR A 134 -5.88 -3.31 7.96
N PHE A 135 -6.99 -2.57 7.89
CA PHE A 135 -8.21 -2.91 7.19
C PHE A 135 -8.36 -2.08 5.92
N VAL A 136 -8.80 -2.72 4.83
CA VAL A 136 -8.96 -2.13 3.50
C VAL A 136 -10.34 -2.46 2.91
N PRO A 137 -10.91 -1.61 2.02
CA PRO A 137 -12.20 -1.88 1.38
C PRO A 137 -12.13 -3.09 0.44
N LEU A 138 -12.78 -4.20 0.80
CA LEU A 138 -12.66 -5.47 0.08
C LEU A 138 -13.02 -5.33 -1.41
N ARG A 139 -14.18 -4.74 -1.69
CA ARG A 139 -14.71 -4.65 -3.06
C ARG A 139 -13.75 -3.88 -3.96
N PHE A 140 -13.23 -2.76 -3.48
CA PHE A 140 -12.26 -1.96 -4.22
C PHE A 140 -11.01 -2.78 -4.60
N ILE A 141 -10.44 -3.57 -3.68
CA ILE A 141 -9.26 -4.39 -3.98
C ILE A 141 -9.59 -5.45 -5.03
N ALA A 142 -10.69 -6.17 -4.82
CA ALA A 142 -11.11 -7.24 -5.70
C ALA A 142 -11.44 -6.73 -7.12
N GLU A 143 -12.22 -5.67 -7.26
CA GLU A 143 -12.61 -5.11 -8.56
C GLU A 143 -11.42 -4.44 -9.28
N SER A 144 -10.54 -3.76 -8.53
CA SER A 144 -9.29 -3.22 -9.10
C SER A 144 -8.39 -4.33 -9.64
N SER A 145 -8.51 -5.54 -9.08
CA SER A 145 -7.82 -6.74 -9.56
C SER A 145 -8.51 -7.45 -10.73
N GLY A 146 -9.62 -6.90 -11.23
CA GLY A 146 -10.42 -7.47 -12.31
C GLY A 146 -11.40 -8.56 -11.85
N SER A 147 -11.59 -8.74 -10.54
CA SER A 147 -12.51 -9.73 -9.99
C SER A 147 -13.92 -9.17 -9.83
N GLU A 148 -14.93 -10.03 -9.92
CA GLU A 148 -16.32 -9.70 -9.61
C GLU A 148 -16.62 -9.98 -8.13
N VAL A 149 -17.45 -9.14 -7.50
CA VAL A 149 -17.80 -9.25 -6.08
C VAL A 149 -19.31 -9.26 -5.88
N VAL A 150 -19.83 -10.32 -5.27
CA VAL A 150 -21.25 -10.50 -4.97
C VAL A 150 -21.45 -10.61 -3.46
N TRP A 151 -22.41 -9.86 -2.91
CA TRP A 151 -22.84 -9.97 -1.52
C TRP A 151 -24.10 -10.84 -1.43
N ASN A 152 -24.09 -11.82 -0.52
CA ASN A 152 -25.25 -12.61 -0.15
C ASN A 152 -25.69 -12.24 1.28
N SER A 153 -26.88 -11.65 1.38
CA SER A 153 -27.46 -11.23 2.65
C SER A 153 -27.90 -12.39 3.53
N ASP A 154 -28.31 -13.51 2.92
CA ASP A 154 -28.99 -14.61 3.63
C ASP A 154 -28.03 -15.35 4.55
N ASP A 155 -26.76 -15.46 4.15
CA ASP A 155 -25.71 -16.15 4.91
C ASP A 155 -24.52 -15.23 5.28
N ARG A 156 -24.68 -13.90 5.09
CA ARG A 156 -23.65 -12.86 5.29
C ARG A 156 -22.32 -13.23 4.63
N SER A 157 -22.35 -13.62 3.35
CA SER A 157 -21.15 -13.99 2.61
C SER A 157 -20.84 -13.07 1.44
N ILE A 158 -19.55 -12.89 1.16
CA ILE A 158 -19.02 -12.22 -0.03
C ILE A 158 -18.39 -13.27 -0.92
N GLN A 159 -18.86 -13.38 -2.16
CA GLN A 159 -18.20 -14.17 -3.19
C GLN A 159 -17.37 -13.28 -4.11
N ILE A 160 -16.11 -13.65 -4.29
CA ILE A 160 -15.17 -13.02 -5.21
C ILE A 160 -14.85 -14.04 -6.31
N SER A 161 -15.07 -13.65 -7.56
CA SER A 161 -14.81 -14.48 -8.74
C SER A 161 -13.75 -13.84 -9.61
N THR A 162 -12.60 -14.50 -9.77
CA THR A 162 -11.56 -14.03 -10.69
C THR A 162 -11.91 -14.43 -12.13
N PRO A 163 -11.57 -13.62 -13.15
CA PRO A 163 -11.66 -14.07 -14.53
C PRO A 163 -10.82 -15.35 -14.70
N GLN A 164 -11.45 -16.44 -15.14
CA GLN A 164 -10.71 -17.66 -15.48
C GLN A 164 -9.77 -17.35 -16.64
N GLU A 165 -8.46 -17.55 -16.47
CA GLU A 165 -7.50 -17.56 -17.58
C GLU A 165 -7.97 -18.63 -18.56
N LYS A 166 -8.45 -18.21 -19.73
CA LYS A 166 -8.49 -19.12 -20.88
C LYS A 166 -7.03 -19.35 -21.25
N ASP A 167 -6.55 -20.58 -21.05
CA ASP A 167 -5.34 -21.12 -21.67
C ASP A 167 -5.41 -20.90 -23.19
N ASN A 168 -4.98 -19.72 -23.63
CA ASN A 168 -4.73 -19.44 -25.02
C ASN A 168 -3.25 -19.68 -25.22
N ASN A 169 -2.90 -20.95 -25.41
CA ASN A 169 -1.79 -21.32 -26.27
C ASN A 169 -2.06 -20.73 -27.66
N LYS A 170 -1.70 -19.46 -27.85
CA LYS A 170 -1.44 -18.88 -29.15
C LYS A 170 0.02 -18.47 -29.12
N GLU A 171 0.82 -19.30 -29.79
CA GLU A 171 2.08 -18.90 -30.37
C GLU A 171 1.89 -17.52 -31.02
N GLU A 172 2.41 -16.48 -30.38
CA GLU A 172 2.68 -15.24 -31.08
C GLU A 172 3.80 -15.52 -32.07
N LYS A 173 3.39 -15.68 -33.34
CA LYS A 173 4.28 -15.69 -34.48
C LYS A 173 5.21 -14.49 -34.38
N GLY A 174 6.49 -14.80 -34.27
CA GLY A 174 7.55 -13.83 -34.23
C GLY A 174 7.48 -12.85 -35.39
N THR A 175 7.47 -11.56 -35.06
CA THR A 175 8.24 -10.60 -35.82
C THR A 175 9.62 -10.54 -35.19
N ASN A 176 10.54 -11.33 -35.74
CA ASN A 176 11.97 -11.17 -35.53
C ASN A 176 12.33 -9.73 -35.92
N LYS A 177 12.58 -8.89 -34.92
CA LYS A 177 13.32 -7.66 -35.07
C LYS A 177 14.46 -7.74 -34.06
N ASP A 178 15.51 -8.45 -34.48
CA ASP A 178 16.84 -8.56 -33.88
C ASP A 178 17.02 -7.86 -32.52
N SER A 179 16.69 -8.57 -31.45
CA SER A 179 16.81 -8.16 -30.04
C SER A 179 18.25 -8.24 -29.52
N ASN A 180 19.22 -7.62 -30.20
CA ASN A 180 20.61 -7.58 -29.74
C ASN A 180 20.89 -6.53 -28.65
N ASN A 181 19.87 -5.97 -27.99
CA ASN A 181 20.02 -4.87 -27.03
C ASN A 181 19.38 -5.15 -25.66
N GLN A 182 19.59 -6.35 -25.09
CA GLN A 182 19.17 -6.63 -23.71
C GLN A 182 20.23 -6.13 -22.71
N MET A 183 20.06 -4.88 -22.24
CA MET A 183 20.84 -4.32 -21.12
C MET A 183 20.83 -5.24 -19.89
N PHE A 184 19.70 -5.92 -19.67
CA PHE A 184 19.49 -6.83 -18.55
C PHE A 184 19.29 -8.25 -19.09
N ASN A 185 20.35 -9.04 -19.08
CA ASN A 185 20.30 -10.47 -19.41
C ASN A 185 20.81 -11.27 -18.22
N LEU A 186 19.92 -11.52 -17.25
CA LEU A 186 20.26 -12.29 -16.07
C LEU A 186 20.24 -13.79 -16.37
N SER A 187 21.37 -14.45 -16.17
CA SER A 187 21.42 -15.90 -16.16
C SER A 187 20.61 -16.48 -15.01
N ASP A 188 20.16 -17.73 -15.14
CA ASP A 188 19.51 -18.47 -14.05
C ASP A 188 20.34 -18.45 -12.75
N ASP A 189 21.68 -18.50 -12.87
CA ASP A 189 22.59 -18.39 -11.71
C ASP A 189 22.61 -16.99 -11.10
N SER A 190 22.56 -15.93 -11.92
CA SER A 190 22.47 -14.54 -11.45
C SER A 190 21.14 -14.28 -10.74
N ILE A 191 20.06 -14.88 -11.22
CA ILE A 191 18.74 -14.82 -10.56
C ILE A 191 18.80 -15.51 -9.20
N LYS A 192 19.34 -16.74 -9.13
CA LYS A 192 19.50 -17.47 -7.86
C LYS A 192 20.42 -16.73 -6.88
N GLU A 193 21.48 -16.11 -7.38
CA GLU A 193 22.35 -15.23 -6.59
C GLU A 193 21.56 -14.05 -6.01
N ALA A 194 20.83 -13.31 -6.83
CA ALA A 194 20.03 -12.18 -6.37
C ALA A 194 19.00 -12.59 -5.31
N ILE A 195 18.36 -13.76 -5.43
CA ILE A 195 17.46 -14.29 -4.40
C ILE A 195 18.24 -14.48 -3.09
N ARG A 196 19.36 -15.21 -3.11
CA ARG A 196 20.20 -15.45 -1.91
C ARG A 196 20.67 -14.15 -1.26
N GLU A 197 21.08 -13.18 -2.07
CA GLU A 197 21.52 -11.87 -1.57
C GLU A 197 20.39 -11.12 -0.84
N GLY A 198 19.15 -11.23 -1.30
CA GLY A 198 18.00 -10.66 -0.60
C GLY A 198 17.70 -11.38 0.73
N GLU A 199 17.84 -12.70 0.76
CA GLU A 199 17.61 -13.51 1.97
C GLU A 199 18.57 -13.13 3.12
N ASN A 200 19.73 -12.55 2.80
CA ASN A 200 20.73 -12.06 3.78
C ASN A 200 20.30 -10.79 4.54
N GLY A 201 19.09 -10.28 4.34
CA GLY A 201 18.49 -9.23 5.17
C GLY A 201 18.80 -7.79 4.75
N LEU A 202 18.30 -6.85 5.56
CA LEU A 202 18.25 -5.42 5.24
C LEU A 202 19.64 -4.78 5.03
N ASP A 203 20.63 -5.15 5.84
CA ASP A 203 21.99 -4.60 5.74
C ASP A 203 22.63 -4.98 4.40
N ASN A 204 22.43 -6.22 3.96
CA ASN A 204 22.95 -6.69 2.69
C ASN A 204 22.25 -6.02 1.52
N PHE A 205 20.91 -5.94 1.55
CA PHE A 205 20.14 -5.19 0.56
C PHE A 205 20.62 -3.74 0.46
N THR A 206 20.79 -3.04 1.59
CA THR A 206 21.22 -1.63 1.61
C THR A 206 22.64 -1.46 1.05
N LYS A 207 23.55 -2.41 1.35
CA LYS A 207 24.90 -2.44 0.79
C LYS A 207 24.88 -2.62 -0.73
N ILE A 208 24.01 -3.48 -1.25
CA ILE A 208 23.84 -3.70 -2.69
C ILE A 208 23.20 -2.48 -3.34
N GLU A 209 22.07 -1.98 -2.82
CA GLU A 209 21.36 -0.80 -3.33
C GLU A 209 22.29 0.42 -3.46
N LYS A 210 23.21 0.61 -2.51
CA LYS A 210 24.19 1.70 -2.55
C LYS A 210 25.08 1.66 -3.80
N GLN A 211 25.36 0.48 -4.36
CA GLN A 211 26.15 0.33 -5.59
C GLN A 211 25.39 0.80 -6.84
N TYR A 212 24.06 0.83 -6.77
CA TYR A 212 23.18 1.30 -7.84
C TYR A 212 22.86 2.80 -7.73
N LYS A 213 23.31 3.47 -6.67
CA LYS A 213 23.16 4.92 -6.52
C LYS A 213 24.08 5.67 -7.47
N LEU A 214 23.52 6.62 -8.19
CA LEU A 214 24.28 7.43 -9.13
C LEU A 214 25.18 8.42 -8.40
N LYS A 215 26.38 8.63 -8.96
CA LYS A 215 27.34 9.62 -8.45
C LYS A 215 27.02 10.98 -9.07
N ILE A 216 26.85 12.01 -8.25
CA ILE A 216 26.69 13.38 -8.73
C ILE A 216 27.97 13.90 -9.39
N LEU A 217 27.80 14.60 -10.51
CA LEU A 217 28.84 15.27 -11.27
C LEU A 217 28.75 16.79 -11.10
N GLU A 218 27.54 17.33 -11.11
CA GLU A 218 27.27 18.75 -10.97
C GLU A 218 25.98 18.96 -10.18
N ASN A 219 25.98 19.90 -9.23
CA ASN A 219 24.80 20.28 -8.46
C ASN A 219 24.55 21.78 -8.56
N LYS A 220 23.45 22.18 -9.20
CA LYS A 220 22.96 23.56 -9.28
C LYS A 220 21.66 23.75 -8.49
N LEU A 221 21.28 22.77 -7.67
CA LEU A 221 20.01 22.80 -6.96
C LEU A 221 20.02 23.82 -5.82
N THR A 222 18.92 24.54 -5.69
CA THR A 222 18.62 25.40 -4.52
C THR A 222 17.97 24.62 -3.37
N VAL A 223 17.50 23.40 -3.66
CA VAL A 223 16.94 22.44 -2.70
C VAL A 223 17.96 21.34 -2.39
N LYS A 224 17.65 20.51 -1.38
CA LYS A 224 18.47 19.35 -1.05
C LYS A 224 18.62 18.42 -2.25
N GLU A 225 19.86 17.98 -2.49
CA GLU A 225 20.22 17.02 -3.54
C GLU A 225 19.37 15.75 -3.46
N PRO A 226 18.76 15.30 -4.59
CA PRO A 226 18.06 14.04 -4.62
C PRO A 226 19.03 12.86 -4.62
N SER A 227 18.60 11.75 -4.02
CA SER A 227 19.31 10.47 -4.18
C SER A 227 18.68 9.70 -5.34
N ILE A 228 19.48 9.36 -6.34
CA ILE A 228 19.02 8.64 -7.54
C ILE A 228 19.62 7.23 -7.57
N THR A 229 18.79 6.22 -7.75
CA THR A 229 19.17 4.80 -7.86
C THR A 229 18.67 4.25 -9.19
N VAL A 230 19.53 3.56 -9.94
CA VAL A 230 19.12 2.81 -11.14
C VAL A 230 18.41 1.54 -10.69
N THR A 231 17.20 1.30 -11.20
CA THR A 231 16.46 0.07 -10.88
C THR A 231 16.72 -0.96 -11.96
N THR A 232 17.26 -2.11 -11.57
CA THR A 232 17.51 -3.24 -12.48
C THR A 232 16.75 -4.47 -12.02
N PRO A 233 16.53 -5.45 -12.90
CA PRO A 233 15.95 -6.73 -12.51
C PRO A 233 16.71 -7.40 -11.37
N TYR A 234 18.05 -7.34 -11.36
CA TYR A 234 18.86 -7.92 -10.28
C TYR A 234 18.54 -7.24 -8.95
N LEU A 235 18.61 -5.91 -8.90
CA LEU A 235 18.31 -5.15 -7.68
C LEU A 235 16.87 -5.38 -7.20
N ASN A 236 15.91 -5.48 -8.13
CA ASN A 236 14.53 -5.78 -7.82
C ASN A 236 14.38 -7.18 -7.22
N ILE A 237 15.01 -8.21 -7.80
CA ILE A 237 14.99 -9.59 -7.25
C ILE A 237 15.59 -9.63 -5.84
N VAL A 238 16.74 -8.97 -5.61
CA VAL A 238 17.33 -8.84 -4.26
C VAL A 238 16.32 -8.19 -3.30
N MET A 239 15.70 -7.08 -3.72
CA MET A 239 14.71 -6.39 -2.91
C MET A 239 13.50 -7.27 -2.58
N PHE A 240 12.90 -7.93 -3.57
CA PHE A 240 11.71 -8.78 -3.36
C PHE A 240 12.03 -10.01 -2.52
N SER A 241 13.20 -10.60 -2.70
CA SER A 241 13.68 -11.69 -1.86
C SER A 241 13.86 -11.26 -0.42
N TYR A 242 14.51 -10.10 -0.19
CA TYR A 242 14.59 -9.49 1.15
C TYR A 242 13.22 -9.28 1.78
N LEU A 243 12.29 -8.69 1.04
CA LEU A 243 10.94 -8.40 1.55
C LEU A 243 10.21 -9.67 1.97
N LYS A 244 10.21 -10.71 1.12
CA LYS A 244 9.57 -12.00 1.42
C LYS A 244 10.26 -12.68 2.61
N SER A 245 11.59 -12.71 2.63
CA SER A 245 12.38 -13.29 3.74
C SER A 245 12.08 -12.59 5.07
N SER A 246 11.94 -11.27 5.07
CA SER A 246 11.58 -10.49 6.28
C SER A 246 10.20 -10.82 6.85
N ASP A 247 9.31 -11.36 6.01
CA ASP A 247 7.99 -11.88 6.37
C ASP A 247 7.99 -13.41 6.61
N TYR A 248 9.17 -14.05 6.71
CA TYR A 248 9.35 -15.50 6.82
C TYR A 248 8.74 -16.28 5.64
N LYS A 249 8.73 -15.68 4.45
CA LYS A 249 8.24 -16.27 3.20
C LYS A 249 9.38 -16.48 2.22
N THR A 250 9.23 -17.48 1.35
CA THR A 250 10.17 -17.74 0.26
C THR A 250 9.80 -16.89 -0.96
N PHE A 251 10.80 -16.27 -1.59
CA PHE A 251 10.69 -15.70 -2.92
C PHE A 251 11.18 -16.72 -3.95
N THR A 252 10.28 -17.22 -4.77
CA THR A 252 10.56 -18.36 -5.64
C THR A 252 11.33 -17.94 -6.89
N PHE A 253 12.04 -18.91 -7.47
CA PHE A 253 12.75 -18.73 -8.73
C PHE A 253 11.82 -18.34 -9.89
N GLU A 254 10.61 -18.88 -9.93
CA GLU A 254 9.60 -18.54 -10.95
C GLU A 254 9.05 -17.12 -10.78
N GLU A 255 8.86 -16.64 -9.54
CA GLU A 255 8.53 -15.23 -9.28
C GLU A 255 9.68 -14.32 -9.74
N ALA A 256 10.94 -14.71 -9.50
CA ALA A 256 12.11 -13.95 -9.91
C ALA A 256 12.29 -13.91 -11.44
N LYS A 257 11.99 -15.01 -12.16
CA LYS A 257 12.04 -15.05 -13.63
C LYS A 257 11.09 -14.04 -14.27
N LYS A 258 9.91 -13.80 -13.69
CA LYS A 258 8.97 -12.77 -14.16
C LYS A 258 9.54 -11.36 -14.07
N ILE A 259 10.42 -11.10 -13.11
CA ILE A 259 11.09 -9.81 -12.90
C ILE A 259 12.30 -9.65 -13.83
N ALA A 260 12.92 -10.75 -14.25
CA ALA A 260 14.10 -10.73 -15.12
C ALA A 260 13.82 -10.15 -16.52
N SER A 261 12.55 -10.09 -16.96
CA SER A 261 12.16 -9.74 -18.33
C SER A 261 11.83 -8.25 -18.57
N VAL A 262 12.48 -7.32 -17.86
CA VAL A 262 12.21 -5.87 -18.01
C VAL A 262 12.85 -5.31 -19.28
N THR A 263 12.10 -4.51 -20.03
CA THR A 263 12.52 -3.90 -21.30
C THR A 263 12.82 -2.39 -21.20
N GLU A 264 12.78 -1.83 -20.00
CA GLU A 264 12.93 -0.39 -19.75
C GLU A 264 14.00 -0.12 -18.69
N LEU A 265 14.72 0.98 -18.83
CA LEU A 265 15.64 1.47 -17.80
C LEU A 265 14.85 2.34 -16.82
N GLY A 266 14.66 1.84 -15.60
CA GLY A 266 14.05 2.62 -14.52
C GLY A 266 15.08 3.34 -13.65
N VAL A 267 14.70 4.51 -13.13
CA VAL A 267 15.45 5.28 -12.14
C VAL A 267 14.53 5.73 -11.03
N SER A 268 14.90 5.47 -9.78
CA SER A 268 14.18 5.92 -8.59
C SER A 268 14.86 7.15 -7.99
N ILE A 269 14.10 8.21 -7.78
CA ILE A 269 14.58 9.54 -7.38
C ILE A 269 13.92 9.91 -6.06
N ASN A 270 14.70 9.92 -4.98
CA ASN A 270 14.28 10.45 -3.70
C ASN A 270 14.54 11.96 -3.67
N ALA A 271 13.52 12.73 -4.00
CA ALA A 271 13.59 14.18 -4.19
C ALA A 271 13.06 14.96 -2.99
N PHE A 272 13.45 16.24 -2.91
CA PHE A 272 13.12 17.17 -1.85
C PHE A 272 12.63 18.50 -2.42
N GLY A 273 11.75 19.18 -1.68
CA GLY A 273 11.23 20.48 -2.06
C GLY A 273 10.64 21.27 -0.88
N GLU A 274 10.24 22.51 -1.16
CA GLU A 274 9.70 23.45 -0.17
C GLU A 274 8.18 23.55 -0.19
N ASP A 275 7.52 22.96 -1.19
CA ASP A 275 6.06 22.92 -1.31
C ASP A 275 5.55 21.50 -1.55
N MET A 276 4.29 21.21 -1.18
CA MET A 276 3.71 19.87 -1.31
C MET A 276 3.55 19.39 -2.75
N LYS A 277 3.64 20.27 -3.75
CA LYS A 277 3.44 19.96 -5.17
C LYS A 277 4.74 20.05 -5.97
N PHE A 278 5.90 20.17 -5.31
CA PHE A 278 7.18 20.44 -5.98
C PHE A 278 7.50 19.42 -7.07
N THR A 279 7.04 18.18 -6.90
CA THR A 279 7.22 17.05 -7.83
C THR A 279 6.59 17.29 -9.20
N GLN A 280 5.56 18.14 -9.31
CA GLN A 280 4.93 18.52 -10.59
C GLN A 280 5.88 19.28 -11.51
N ASN A 281 6.91 19.91 -10.93
CA ASN A 281 7.93 20.66 -11.64
C ASN A 281 9.25 19.89 -11.77
N VAL A 282 9.25 18.59 -11.43
CA VAL A 282 10.41 17.72 -11.59
C VAL A 282 10.35 17.02 -12.94
N ASN A 283 11.49 17.03 -13.63
CA ASN A 283 11.72 16.19 -14.80
C ASN A 283 13.08 15.48 -14.68
N VAL A 284 13.26 14.40 -15.41
CA VAL A 284 14.53 13.66 -15.49
C VAL A 284 14.79 13.29 -16.93
N VAL A 285 16.01 13.52 -17.43
CA VAL A 285 16.40 13.17 -18.81
C VAL A 285 17.74 12.47 -18.83
N ILE A 286 18.00 11.68 -19.87
CA ILE A 286 19.32 11.11 -20.12
C ILE A 286 19.97 11.87 -21.28
N LYS A 287 21.24 12.23 -21.13
CA LYS A 287 22.04 12.89 -22.14
C LYS A 287 23.18 11.98 -22.59
N GLN A 288 23.30 11.78 -23.91
CA GLN A 288 24.40 11.06 -24.56
C GLN A 288 25.00 11.94 -25.66
N GLY A 289 26.15 12.56 -25.38
CA GLY A 289 26.73 13.56 -26.27
C GLY A 289 25.78 14.74 -26.47
N SER A 290 25.30 14.94 -27.71
CA SER A 290 24.31 15.97 -28.06
C SER A 290 22.85 15.50 -27.95
N LYS A 291 22.59 14.21 -27.80
CA LYS A 291 21.24 13.64 -27.73
C LYS A 291 20.68 13.79 -26.32
N ILE A 292 19.45 14.29 -26.21
CA ILE A 292 18.65 14.27 -24.98
C ILE A 292 17.51 13.26 -25.17
N ILE A 293 17.41 12.30 -24.26
CA ILE A 293 16.44 11.23 -24.25
C ILE A 293 15.46 11.52 -23.12
N GLN A 294 14.18 11.63 -23.46
CA GLN A 294 13.10 11.86 -22.51
C GLN A 294 12.67 10.53 -21.89
N PRO A 295 12.13 10.54 -20.67
CA PRO A 295 11.51 9.36 -20.11
C PRO A 295 10.20 9.10 -20.86
N LYS A 296 9.87 7.82 -21.06
CA LYS A 296 8.59 7.37 -21.61
C LYS A 296 7.44 7.82 -20.72
N TYR A 297 7.64 7.74 -19.41
CA TYR A 297 6.75 8.29 -18.39
C TYR A 297 7.51 8.49 -17.08
N ILE A 298 6.94 9.34 -16.21
CA ILE A 298 7.40 9.58 -14.85
C ILE A 298 6.25 9.25 -13.91
N LEU A 299 6.53 8.48 -12.86
CA LEU A 299 5.57 8.14 -11.82
C LEU A 299 5.85 8.94 -10.55
N GLY A 300 4.80 9.45 -9.89
CA GLY A 300 4.90 10.15 -8.61
C GLY A 300 5.10 11.67 -8.71
N ASN A 301 5.19 12.22 -9.93
CA ASN A 301 5.26 13.66 -10.19
C ASN A 301 3.89 14.37 -10.11
N ASP A 302 2.81 13.61 -9.99
CA ASP A 302 1.42 14.09 -9.87
C ASP A 302 0.89 14.06 -8.42
N LYS A 303 1.67 13.52 -7.48
CA LYS A 303 1.29 13.28 -6.07
C LYS A 303 1.74 14.42 -5.16
N LEU A 304 1.01 14.61 -4.05
CA LEU A 304 1.48 15.48 -2.97
C LEU A 304 2.66 14.82 -2.24
N ALA A 305 3.69 15.61 -1.96
CA ALA A 305 4.87 15.19 -1.26
C ALA A 305 4.63 15.03 0.26
N ASN A 306 5.37 14.12 0.87
CA ASN A 306 5.34 13.86 2.30
C ASN A 306 6.20 14.86 3.06
N PHE A 307 5.88 15.12 4.33
CA PHE A 307 6.76 15.91 5.19
C PHE A 307 8.11 15.21 5.41
N THR A 308 9.16 16.02 5.54
CA THR A 308 10.45 15.54 6.04
C THR A 308 10.48 15.57 7.57
N ALA A 309 11.46 14.88 8.16
CA ALA A 309 11.68 14.93 9.61
C ALA A 309 12.12 16.31 10.12
N THR A 310 12.52 17.22 9.23
CA THR A 310 12.97 18.58 9.56
C THR A 310 11.86 19.62 9.47
N TRP A 311 10.67 19.25 8.97
CA TRP A 311 9.52 20.16 8.86
C TRP A 311 9.23 20.86 10.19
N PRO A 312 8.93 22.19 10.19
CA PRO A 312 8.72 23.06 9.03
C PRO A 312 10.00 23.65 8.41
N LYS A 313 11.19 23.22 8.86
CA LYS A 313 12.47 23.68 8.27
C LYS A 313 12.74 22.98 6.94
N SER A 314 13.44 23.70 6.06
CA SER A 314 13.90 23.18 4.77
C SER A 314 14.88 21.99 4.92
N PRO A 315 14.81 20.97 4.04
CA PRO A 315 13.74 20.79 3.06
C PRO A 315 12.45 20.39 3.76
N ALA A 316 11.33 21.04 3.46
CA ALA A 316 10.07 20.80 4.14
C ALA A 316 9.38 19.49 3.69
N PHE A 317 9.57 19.11 2.42
CA PHE A 317 8.91 17.98 1.79
C PHE A 317 9.88 17.03 1.09
N LYS A 318 9.46 15.76 0.96
CA LYS A 318 10.15 14.69 0.24
C LYS A 318 9.17 13.83 -0.57
N SER A 319 9.62 13.30 -1.69
CA SER A 319 8.86 12.33 -2.48
C SER A 319 9.79 11.37 -3.22
N THR A 320 9.28 10.18 -3.55
CA THR A 320 9.96 9.24 -4.45
C THR A 320 9.28 9.28 -5.80
N ILE A 321 10.06 9.54 -6.84
CA ILE A 321 9.63 9.70 -8.22
C ILE A 321 10.36 8.65 -9.06
N MET A 322 9.71 8.04 -10.04
CA MET A 322 10.33 7.02 -10.90
C MET A 322 10.28 7.43 -12.36
N GLY A 323 11.43 7.53 -13.02
CA GLY A 323 11.53 7.76 -14.46
C GLY A 323 11.81 6.46 -15.20
N TYR A 324 11.15 6.23 -16.33
CA TYR A 324 11.36 5.04 -17.17
C TYR A 324 11.79 5.44 -18.56
N PHE A 325 12.88 4.86 -19.05
CA PHE A 325 13.47 5.16 -20.36
C PHE A 325 13.45 3.93 -21.27
N SER A 326 13.17 4.15 -22.55
CA SER A 326 13.25 3.09 -23.55
C SER A 326 14.72 2.67 -23.76
N LEU A 327 15.01 1.38 -23.64
CA LEU A 327 16.36 0.84 -23.90
C LEU A 327 16.76 1.00 -25.37
N ASP A 328 15.80 0.99 -26.29
CA ASP A 328 16.06 1.12 -27.74
C ASP A 328 16.57 2.52 -28.14
N GLU A 329 16.34 3.52 -27.29
CA GLU A 329 16.80 4.88 -27.53
C GLU A 329 18.21 5.14 -26.98
N LEU A 330 18.75 4.21 -26.19
CA LEU A 330 20.02 4.34 -25.47
C LEU A 330 21.14 3.60 -26.20
N ASP A 331 22.29 4.26 -26.36
CA ASP A 331 23.53 3.61 -26.77
C ASP A 331 24.24 3.09 -25.51
N LEU A 332 24.02 1.82 -25.17
CA LEU A 332 24.54 1.19 -23.94
C LEU A 332 26.08 1.09 -23.91
N SER A 333 26.75 1.28 -25.05
CA SER A 333 28.22 1.25 -25.16
C SER A 333 28.88 2.57 -24.75
N LYS A 334 28.11 3.64 -24.62
CA LYS A 334 28.61 4.99 -24.32
C LYS A 334 28.24 5.42 -22.90
N GLU A 335 29.10 6.23 -22.30
CA GLU A 335 28.76 6.92 -21.05
C GLU A 335 27.53 7.84 -21.27
N ALA A 336 26.74 7.98 -20.22
CA ALA A 336 25.58 8.84 -20.21
C ALA A 336 25.56 9.73 -18.95
N GLU A 337 24.86 10.84 -19.06
CA GLU A 337 24.56 11.72 -17.94
C GLU A 337 23.06 11.66 -17.66
N LEU A 338 22.66 11.40 -16.42
CA LEU A 338 21.28 11.58 -16.00
C LEU A 338 21.13 12.97 -15.39
N ILE A 339 20.20 13.76 -15.91
CA ILE A 339 19.98 15.14 -15.49
C ILE A 339 18.62 15.21 -14.79
N TYR A 340 18.66 15.47 -13.49
CA TYR A 340 17.49 15.84 -12.70
C TYR A 340 17.24 17.34 -12.84
N LEU A 341 16.01 17.72 -13.11
CA LEU A 341 15.55 19.09 -13.32
C LEU A 341 14.48 19.41 -12.30
N HIS A 342 14.59 20.53 -11.59
CA HIS A 342 13.56 21.03 -10.68
C HIS A 342 13.23 22.48 -11.04
N ASN A 343 12.02 22.75 -11.51
CA ASN A 343 11.64 24.08 -12.04
C ASN A 343 12.50 24.51 -13.26
N GLY A 344 12.94 23.55 -14.07
CA GLY A 344 13.67 23.80 -15.32
C GLY A 344 15.20 23.61 -15.22
N LYS A 345 15.90 23.98 -16.29
CA LYS A 345 17.32 23.63 -16.51
C LYS A 345 18.33 24.39 -15.65
N GLU A 346 17.96 25.57 -15.14
CA GLU A 346 18.87 26.38 -14.32
C GLU A 346 18.99 25.83 -12.89
N ASN A 347 18.04 24.99 -12.46
CA ASN A 347 17.98 24.38 -11.15
C ASN A 347 18.00 22.85 -11.32
N SER A 348 19.18 22.32 -11.60
CA SER A 348 19.40 20.93 -12.01
C SER A 348 20.55 20.25 -11.27
N ALA A 349 20.54 18.93 -11.26
CA ALA A 349 21.69 18.13 -10.84
C ALA A 349 21.99 17.07 -11.90
N THR A 350 23.28 16.90 -12.21
CA THR A 350 23.77 15.98 -13.23
C THR A 350 24.49 14.82 -12.55
N TYR A 351 24.18 13.60 -12.96
CA TYR A 351 24.68 12.37 -12.37
C TYR A 351 25.35 11.50 -13.44
N LYS A 352 26.43 10.82 -13.06
CA LYS A 352 27.11 9.85 -13.92
C LYS A 352 26.26 8.60 -14.05
N LEU A 353 25.97 8.17 -15.28
CA LEU A 353 25.28 6.93 -15.60
C LEU A 353 26.19 6.03 -16.46
N GLU A 354 26.63 4.92 -15.88
CA GLU A 354 27.53 3.96 -16.52
C GLU A 354 26.82 2.62 -16.70
N PHE A 355 26.29 2.36 -17.90
CA PHE A 355 25.47 1.16 -18.16
C PHE A 355 26.20 -0.15 -17.82
N SER A 356 27.52 -0.19 -18.04
CA SER A 356 28.37 -1.37 -17.76
C SER A 356 28.44 -1.79 -16.30
N LYS A 357 27.98 -0.95 -15.36
CA LYS A 357 27.91 -1.29 -13.93
C LYS A 357 26.72 -2.16 -13.56
N TYR A 358 25.72 -2.23 -14.42
CA TYR A 358 24.43 -2.79 -14.09
C TYR A 358 24.26 -4.17 -14.72
N LYS A 359 23.85 -5.13 -13.90
CA LYS A 359 23.43 -6.47 -14.33
C LYS A 359 21.93 -6.50 -14.57
#